data_AF-A0A0F9VNW9-F1
#
_entry.id   AF-A0A0F9VNW9-F1
#
_cell.length_a   1.000
_cell.length_b   1.000
_cell.length_c   1.000
_cell.angle_alpha   90.00
_cell.angle_beta   90.00
_cell.angle_gamma   90.00
#
_symmetry.space_group_name_H-M   'P 1'
#
loop_
_entity.id
_entity.type
_entity.pdbx_description
1 polymer ?
#
loop_
_entity_poly.entity_id
_entity_poly.type
_entity_poly.pdbx_seq_one_letter_code
_entity_poly.pdbx_strand_id
1 'polypeptide(L)'
;MDIVIYMNPEDFGHKTSLPVIDAFWEMKRYPKHFTVEDKIYIAAKGRVQGYAECDEFNPDGSVETLMWNSGTWMQFVNEKIPCKPFRGFRYKWWTEEEEKKSF
;
A
#
# COMPACT_ATOMS: atom_id res chain seq x y z
N MET A 1 11.10 2.09 -4.26
CA MET A 1 11.13 1.00 -3.24
C MET A 1 9.72 0.86 -2.74
N ASP A 2 9.14 -0.32 -2.62
CA ASP A 2 7.69 -0.40 -2.48
C ASP A 2 7.21 -0.59 -1.03
N ILE A 3 5.97 -0.21 -0.78
CA ILE A 3 5.31 -0.40 0.52
C ILE A 3 4.11 -1.33 0.36
N VAL A 4 3.88 -2.20 1.35
CA VAL A 4 2.61 -2.91 1.47
C VAL A 4 1.88 -2.46 2.69
N ILE A 5 0.65 -2.04 2.48
CA ILE A 5 -0.28 -1.61 3.50
C ILE A 5 -1.34 -2.68 3.72
N TYR A 6 -1.52 -3.11 4.97
CA TYR A 6 -2.57 -4.01 5.40
C TYR A 6 -3.82 -3.25 5.80
N MET A 7 -4.91 -3.58 5.14
CA MET A 7 -6.23 -3.03 5.41
C MET A 7 -7.21 -4.11 5.84
N ASN A 8 -8.19 -3.72 6.64
CA ASN A 8 -9.33 -4.59 6.86
C ASN A 8 -10.12 -4.71 5.56
N PRO A 9 -10.72 -5.88 5.26
CA PRO A 9 -11.48 -6.08 4.04
C PRO A 9 -12.67 -5.13 3.88
N GLU A 10 -13.24 -4.68 5.00
CA GLU A 10 -14.37 -3.75 5.06
C GLU A 10 -13.95 -2.35 4.59
N ASP A 11 -12.77 -1.89 5.02
CA ASP A 11 -12.20 -0.59 4.62
C ASP A 11 -11.72 -0.57 3.17
N PHE A 12 -11.41 -1.75 2.61
CA PHE A 12 -10.86 -1.90 1.27
C PHE A 12 -11.84 -1.40 0.20
N GLY A 13 -13.08 -1.88 0.22
CA GLY A 13 -14.10 -1.51 -0.77
C GLY A 13 -14.37 -0.01 -0.78
N HIS A 14 -14.52 0.60 0.39
CA HIS A 14 -14.77 2.04 0.51
C HIS A 14 -13.67 2.91 -0.13
N LYS A 15 -12.40 2.48 -0.07
CA LYS A 15 -11.28 3.25 -0.63
C LYS A 15 -10.97 2.95 -2.09
N THR A 16 -11.42 1.81 -2.62
CA THR A 16 -11.08 1.37 -3.99
C THR A 16 -12.25 1.35 -4.97
N SER A 17 -13.51 1.50 -4.52
CA SER A 17 -14.70 1.32 -5.38
C SER A 17 -15.58 2.56 -5.58
N LEU A 18 -15.17 3.73 -5.08
CA LEU A 18 -15.90 4.99 -5.21
C LEU A 18 -15.23 5.91 -6.24
N PRO A 19 -15.96 6.87 -6.86
CA PRO A 19 -15.36 7.85 -7.75
C PRO A 19 -14.26 8.60 -6.99
N VAL A 20 -13.07 8.63 -7.59
CA VAL A 20 -11.81 9.24 -7.15
C VAL A 20 -11.83 9.78 -5.71
N ILE A 21 -11.28 8.97 -4.79
CA ILE A 21 -11.10 9.32 -3.38
C ILE A 21 -9.61 9.42 -3.10
N ASP A 22 -9.20 10.48 -2.42
CA ASP A 22 -7.88 10.61 -1.84
C ASP A 22 -7.81 9.83 -0.53
N ALA A 23 -6.84 8.93 -0.44
CA ALA A 23 -6.63 8.05 0.69
C ALA A 23 -5.31 8.40 1.37
N PHE A 24 -5.42 8.75 2.66
CA PHE A 24 -4.29 9.13 3.48
C PHE A 24 -3.83 7.99 4.38
N TRP A 25 -2.52 7.94 4.64
CA TRP A 25 -1.91 6.97 5.52
C TRP A 25 -0.80 7.58 6.38
N GLU A 26 -0.97 7.51 7.69
CA GLU A 26 0.05 7.94 8.65
C GLU A 26 1.03 6.81 8.96
N MET A 27 2.32 7.11 8.90
CA MET A 27 3.38 6.15 9.13
C MET A 27 4.33 6.62 10.21
N LYS A 28 4.40 5.88 11.33
CA LYS A 28 5.37 6.13 12.41
C LYS A 28 6.84 6.00 11.99
N ARG A 29 7.12 5.24 10.92
CA ARG A 29 8.45 5.07 10.33
C ARG A 29 8.24 5.00 8.82
N TYR A 30 9.08 5.68 8.07
CA TYR A 30 8.98 5.73 6.62
C TYR A 30 10.21 5.11 5.95
N PRO A 31 10.09 4.64 4.69
CA PRO A 31 11.20 4.09 3.94
C PRO A 31 12.13 5.22 3.47
N LYS A 32 13.45 5.05 3.58
CA LYS A 32 14.44 6.09 3.23
C LYS A 32 14.51 6.44 1.74
N HIS A 33 14.09 5.51 0.88
CA HIS A 33 14.21 5.62 -0.58
C HIS A 33 12.85 5.50 -1.27
N PHE A 34 11.79 5.88 -0.55
CA PHE A 34 10.44 5.93 -1.11
C PHE A 34 10.17 7.33 -1.63
N THR A 35 9.55 7.40 -2.80
CA THR A 35 9.24 8.67 -3.46
C THR A 35 7.80 8.69 -3.96
N VAL A 36 7.35 9.86 -4.42
CA VAL A 36 6.15 9.96 -5.26
C VAL A 36 6.31 9.03 -6.47
N GLU A 37 5.19 8.51 -6.99
CA GLU A 37 5.11 7.49 -8.05
C GLU A 37 5.56 6.07 -7.65
N ASP A 38 6.22 5.87 -6.49
CA ASP A 38 6.48 4.52 -5.97
C ASP A 38 5.15 3.80 -5.65
N LYS A 39 5.18 2.46 -5.70
CA LYS A 39 3.98 1.64 -5.56
C LYS A 39 3.61 1.41 -4.11
N ILE A 40 2.32 1.59 -3.84
CA ILE A 40 1.65 1.27 -2.60
C ILE A 40 0.78 0.05 -2.84
N TYR A 41 1.28 -1.12 -2.46
CA TYR A 41 0.52 -2.35 -2.54
C TYR A 41 -0.45 -2.43 -1.38
N ILE A 42 -1.70 -2.81 -1.66
CA ILE A 42 -2.72 -2.94 -0.63
C ILE A 42 -3.04 -4.42 -0.43
N ALA A 43 -2.89 -4.88 0.82
CA ALA A 43 -3.11 -6.26 1.22
C ALA A 43 -4.31 -6.39 2.16
N ALA A 44 -5.10 -7.45 1.94
CA ALA A 44 -6.21 -7.86 2.78
C ALA A 44 -6.28 -9.38 2.81
N LYS A 45 -6.75 -9.96 3.93
CA LYS A 45 -6.87 -11.42 4.13
C LYS A 45 -5.58 -12.20 3.79
N GLY A 46 -4.42 -11.63 4.13
CA GLY A 46 -3.12 -12.25 3.89
C GLY A 46 -2.66 -12.26 2.43
N ARG A 47 -3.24 -11.42 1.57
CA ARG A 47 -2.86 -11.33 0.15
C ARG A 47 -2.90 -9.89 -0.34
N VAL A 48 -1.92 -9.52 -1.15
CA VAL A 48 -1.93 -8.28 -1.95
C VAL A 48 -3.03 -8.38 -2.99
N GLN A 49 -3.87 -7.34 -3.06
CA GLN A 49 -5.02 -7.27 -3.96
C GLN A 49 -4.76 -6.40 -5.19
N GLY A 50 -3.71 -5.59 -5.15
CA GLY A 50 -3.36 -4.60 -6.18
C GLY A 50 -2.43 -3.54 -5.61
N TYR A 51 -2.22 -2.48 -6.37
CA TYR A 51 -1.42 -1.33 -5.96
C TYR A 51 -2.05 -0.02 -6.41
N ALA A 52 -1.65 1.06 -5.75
CA ALA A 52 -1.85 2.44 -6.19
C ALA A 52 -0.49 3.13 -6.27
N GLU A 53 -0.42 4.24 -6.99
CA GLU A 53 0.77 5.08 -7.04
C GLU A 53 0.73 6.10 -5.90
N CYS A 54 1.87 6.36 -5.29
CA CYS A 54 2.00 7.42 -4.31
C CYS A 54 1.84 8.78 -4.99
N ASP A 55 0.90 9.58 -4.51
CA ASP A 55 0.64 10.94 -5.02
C ASP A 55 1.41 11.99 -4.21
N GLU A 56 1.41 11.85 -2.88
CA GLU A 56 2.21 12.69 -1.98
C GLU A 56 2.93 11.85 -0.91
N PHE A 57 4.18 12.23 -0.60
CA PHE A 57 4.99 11.58 0.43
C PHE A 57 5.71 12.61 1.29
N ASN A 58 5.31 12.68 2.57
CA ASN A 58 5.79 13.66 3.54
C ASN A 58 6.53 12.95 4.68
N PRO A 59 7.82 12.59 4.49
CA PRO A 59 8.60 11.82 5.47
C PRO A 59 8.88 12.59 6.77
N ASP A 60 8.80 13.92 6.76
CA ASP A 60 9.01 14.74 7.95
C ASP A 60 7.85 14.68 8.95
N GLY A 61 6.71 14.08 8.56
CA GLY A 61 5.52 13.97 9.39
C GLY A 61 4.87 15.31 9.70
N SER A 62 5.14 16.35 8.91
CA SER A 62 4.50 17.67 9.04
C SER A 62 3.00 17.63 8.74
N VAL A 63 2.57 16.64 7.94
CA VAL A 63 1.18 16.32 7.53
C VAL A 63 0.98 14.80 7.44
N GLU A 64 -0.02 14.31 6.70
CA GLU A 64 -0.18 12.89 6.39
C GLU A 64 1.05 12.34 5.64
N THR A 65 1.58 11.20 6.11
CA THR A 65 2.88 10.68 5.62
C THR A 65 2.82 10.22 4.17
N LEU A 66 1.68 9.66 3.75
CA LEU A 66 1.50 9.11 2.42
C LEU A 66 0.07 9.35 1.96
N MET A 67 -0.08 9.81 0.72
CA MET A 67 -1.37 9.98 0.05
C MET A 67 -1.36 9.22 -1.28
N TRP A 68 -2.49 8.62 -1.61
CA TRP A 68 -2.72 8.05 -2.94
C TRP A 68 -4.15 8.30 -3.39
N ASN A 69 -4.33 8.39 -4.70
CA ASN A 69 -5.61 8.65 -5.33
C ASN A 69 -6.19 7.34 -5.89
N SER A 70 -7.47 7.06 -5.62
CA SER A 70 -8.11 5.82 -6.09
C SER A 70 -8.20 5.69 -7.62
N GLY A 71 -7.99 6.78 -8.36
CA GLY A 71 -7.85 6.76 -9.83
C GLY A 71 -6.58 6.08 -10.33
N THR A 72 -5.54 5.96 -9.49
CA THR A 72 -4.30 5.22 -9.81
C THR A 72 -4.37 3.74 -9.40
N TRP A 73 -5.49 3.30 -8.82
CA TRP A 73 -5.66 1.95 -8.32
C TRP A 73 -5.68 0.92 -9.45
N MET A 74 -4.78 -0.07 -9.35
CA MET A 74 -4.69 -1.20 -10.25
C MET A 74 -4.89 -2.51 -9.47
N GLN A 75 -6.01 -3.19 -9.75
CA GLN A 75 -6.36 -4.45 -9.10
C GLN A 75 -5.65 -5.65 -9.76
N PHE A 76 -5.10 -6.55 -8.94
CA PHE A 76 -4.65 -7.87 -9.38
C PHE A 76 -5.82 -8.84 -9.52
N VAL A 77 -6.11 -9.23 -10.76
CA VAL A 77 -7.23 -10.13 -11.08
C VAL A 77 -6.84 -11.61 -10.89
N ASN A 78 -5.62 -11.99 -11.26
CA ASN A 78 -5.20 -13.40 -11.32
C ASN A 78 -4.13 -13.78 -10.27
N GLU A 79 -3.17 -12.88 -9.98
CA GLU A 79 -1.99 -13.21 -9.18
C GLU A 79 -1.98 -12.42 -7.86
N LYS A 80 -2.78 -12.87 -6.90
CA LYS A 80 -2.77 -12.28 -5.56
C LYS A 80 -1.53 -12.75 -4.79
N ILE A 81 -0.59 -11.82 -4.55
CA ILE A 81 0.69 -12.17 -3.92
C ILE A 81 0.47 -12.47 -2.43
N PRO A 82 0.87 -13.65 -1.93
CA PRO A 82 0.76 -13.98 -0.52
C PRO A 82 1.56 -12.97 0.32
N CYS A 83 0.96 -12.52 1.42
CA CYS A 83 1.68 -11.68 2.36
C CYS A 83 1.20 -12.03 3.78
N LYS A 84 2.13 -12.22 4.72
CA LYS A 84 1.77 -12.54 6.11
C LYS A 84 1.30 -11.26 6.83
N PRO A 85 0.10 -11.24 7.44
CA PRO A 85 -0.34 -10.10 8.23
C PRO A 85 0.68 -9.80 9.35
N PHE A 86 1.05 -8.54 9.49
CA PHE A 86 2.02 -8.13 10.51
C PHE A 86 1.33 -7.94 11.85
N ARG A 87 1.90 -8.52 12.92
CA ARG A 87 1.48 -8.19 14.28
C ARG A 87 2.01 -6.79 14.62
N GLY A 88 1.11 -5.86 14.93
CA GLY A 88 1.44 -4.54 15.51
C GLY A 88 1.71 -3.42 14.51
N PHE A 89 1.98 -3.71 13.24
CA PHE A 89 2.13 -2.70 12.18
C PHE A 89 1.11 -2.93 11.06
N ARG A 90 0.57 -1.84 10.51
CA ARG A 90 -0.34 -1.93 9.37
C ARG A 90 0.40 -1.86 8.02
N TYR A 91 1.73 -1.88 7.99
CA TYR A 91 2.50 -1.86 6.73
C TYR A 91 3.90 -2.49 6.88
N LYS A 92 4.52 -2.88 5.75
CA LYS A 92 5.93 -3.26 5.63
C LYS A 92 6.57 -2.71 4.35
N TRP A 93 7.89 -2.74 4.29
CA TRP A 93 8.65 -2.53 3.05
C TRP A 93 8.63 -3.81 2.23
N TRP A 94 8.34 -3.67 0.95
CA TRP A 94 8.42 -4.73 -0.01
C TRP A 94 9.70 -4.54 -0.82
N THR A 95 10.54 -5.55 -0.82
CA THR A 95 11.79 -5.57 -1.58
C THR A 95 11.68 -6.63 -2.67
N GLU A 96 12.36 -6.45 -3.79
CA GLU A 96 12.38 -7.40 -4.92
C GLU A 96 12.75 -8.85 -4.50
N GLU A 97 13.49 -9.01 -3.39
CA GLU A 97 13.83 -10.32 -2.83
C GLU A 97 12.61 -11.08 -2.29
N GLU A 98 11.54 -10.39 -1.87
CA GLU A 98 10.30 -11.01 -1.39
C GLU A 98 9.41 -11.50 -2.55
N GLU A 99 9.53 -10.90 -3.74
CA GLU A 99 8.86 -11.40 -4.96
C GLU A 99 9.40 -12.78 -5.35
N LYS A 100 10.71 -12.98 -5.24
CA LYS A 100 11.38 -14.24 -5.62
C LYS A 100 11.08 -15.42 -4.68
N LYS A 101 10.62 -15.16 -3.45
CA LYS A 101 10.27 -16.21 -2.47
C LYS A 101 8.80 -16.65 -2.54
N SER A 102 8.01 -16.05 -3.43
CA SER A 102 6.58 -16.33 -3.58
C SER A 102 6.25 -17.26 -4.76
N PHE A 103 7.26 -17.84 -5.40
CA PHE A 103 7.14 -18.84 -6.47
C PHE A 103 7.47 -20.25 -5.97
#